data_AF-T1B1H1-F1
#
_entry.id   AF-T1B1H1-F1
#
_cell.length_a   1.000
_cell.length_b   1.000
_cell.length_c   1.000
_cell.angle_alpha   90.00
_cell.angle_beta   90.00
_cell.angle_gamma   90.00
#
_symmetry.space_group_name_H-M   'P 1'
#
loop_
_entity.id
_entity.type
_entity.pdbx_description
1 polymer ?
#
loop_
_entity_poly.entity_id
_entity_poly.type
_entity_poly.pdbx_seq_one_letter_code
_entity_poly.pdbx_strand_id
1 'polypeptide(L)'
;ARGIGLFRTEFLFMNRSSLPGEEEQFHAYRQVAEALRGLPVTIRTLDIGADKPVEPSGIVSTLNPALGLRAIRYCLAEPQIFLTQIRAILRASHFGQVQMLLPMLSSRSELLQTLTLVEQAKAELTQQAIPFNLHLPIGGMIEVPAAALALPLFLDKLDFLSIGTNDLIQ
;
A
#
# COMPACT_ATOMS: atom_id res chain seq x y z
N ALA A 1 -18.81 7.22 -12.41
CA ALA A 1 -18.03 7.29 -11.15
C ALA A 1 -17.16 8.55 -11.16
N ARG A 2 -16.81 9.14 -10.00
CA ARG A 2 -15.94 10.33 -9.89
C ARG A 2 -14.44 9.98 -9.68
N GLY A 3 -14.06 8.73 -9.92
CA GLY A 3 -12.76 8.15 -9.59
C GLY A 3 -12.93 6.76 -8.97
N ILE A 4 -11.82 6.13 -8.60
CA ILE A 4 -11.76 4.87 -7.85
C ILE A 4 -11.26 5.20 -6.44
N GLY A 5 -12.16 5.14 -5.45
CA GLY A 5 -11.81 5.43 -4.05
C GLY A 5 -11.05 4.30 -3.34
N LEU A 6 -10.96 3.12 -3.94
CA LEU A 6 -10.17 2.01 -3.42
C LEU A 6 -9.83 1.02 -4.55
N PHE A 7 -8.55 0.91 -4.88
CA PHE A 7 -7.99 -0.11 -5.73
C PHE A 7 -7.21 -1.11 -4.88
N ARG A 8 -7.73 -2.34 -4.80
CA ARG A 8 -7.19 -3.46 -4.03
C ARG A 8 -6.09 -4.14 -4.83
N THR A 9 -4.89 -4.26 -4.29
CA THR A 9 -3.72 -4.79 -5.04
C THR A 9 -3.51 -6.28 -4.86
N GLU A 10 -4.24 -6.95 -3.96
CA GLU A 10 -3.97 -8.33 -3.57
C GLU A 10 -4.11 -9.32 -4.74
N PHE A 11 -4.92 -8.99 -5.76
CA PHE A 11 -5.06 -9.82 -6.95
C PHE A 11 -3.75 -9.99 -7.74
N LEU A 12 -2.79 -9.06 -7.60
CA LEU A 12 -1.46 -9.17 -8.21
C LEU A 12 -0.56 -10.16 -7.47
N PHE A 13 -0.87 -10.48 -6.21
CA PHE A 13 -0.03 -11.27 -5.32
C PHE A 13 -0.60 -12.68 -5.08
N MET A 14 -1.90 -12.90 -5.29
CA MET A 14 -2.57 -14.17 -5.03
C MET A 14 -2.52 -15.14 -6.21
N ASN A 15 -2.64 -16.44 -5.92
CA ASN A 15 -2.77 -17.55 -6.90
C ASN A 15 -1.64 -17.63 -7.94
N ARG A 16 -0.39 -17.43 -7.51
CA ARG A 16 0.80 -17.46 -8.38
C ARG A 16 1.99 -18.11 -7.68
N SER A 17 2.97 -18.53 -8.48
CA SER A 17 4.18 -19.23 -8.03
C SER A 17 5.35 -18.31 -7.65
N SER A 18 5.27 -17.01 -7.96
CA SER A 18 6.31 -16.03 -7.65
C SER A 18 5.70 -14.66 -7.37
N LEU A 19 6.38 -13.82 -6.58
CA LEU A 19 5.94 -12.45 -6.29
C LEU A 19 5.96 -11.57 -7.56
N PRO A 20 4.98 -10.65 -7.73
CA PRO A 20 4.98 -9.72 -8.86
C PRO A 20 6.14 -8.73 -8.75
N GLY A 21 6.94 -8.61 -9.81
CA GLY A 21 8.02 -7.63 -9.91
C GLY A 21 7.51 -6.19 -10.12
N GLU A 22 8.42 -5.23 -10.08
CA GLU A 22 8.09 -3.79 -10.21
C GLU A 22 7.39 -3.47 -11.53
N GLU A 23 7.88 -3.98 -12.68
CA GLU A 23 7.29 -3.70 -13.99
C GLU A 23 5.84 -4.22 -14.10
N GLU A 24 5.58 -5.43 -13.60
CA GLU A 24 4.23 -6.01 -13.63
C GLU A 24 3.25 -5.16 -12.81
N GLN A 25 3.65 -4.79 -11.60
CA GLN A 25 2.85 -3.94 -10.74
C GLN A 25 2.64 -2.54 -11.36
N PHE A 26 3.71 -1.95 -11.90
CA PHE A 26 3.67 -0.65 -12.57
C PHE A 26 2.69 -0.65 -13.74
N HIS A 27 2.74 -1.66 -14.61
CA HIS A 27 1.83 -1.76 -15.75
C HIS A 27 0.37 -1.87 -15.31
N ALA A 28 0.07 -2.67 -14.28
CA ALA A 28 -1.28 -2.79 -13.74
C ALA A 28 -1.79 -1.44 -13.18
N TYR A 29 -0.97 -0.76 -12.37
CA TYR A 29 -1.35 0.52 -11.76
C TYR A 29 -1.48 1.64 -12.81
N ARG A 30 -0.57 1.69 -13.79
CA ARG A 30 -0.61 2.64 -14.90
C ARG A 30 -1.87 2.49 -15.73
N GLN A 31 -2.24 1.25 -16.07
CA GLN A 31 -3.42 0.98 -16.89
C GLN A 31 -4.69 1.58 -16.24
N VAL A 32 -4.82 1.45 -14.93
CA VAL A 32 -5.95 2.00 -14.17
C VAL A 32 -5.89 3.52 -14.10
N ALA A 33 -4.71 4.09 -13.87
CA ALA A 33 -4.51 5.54 -13.82
C ALA A 33 -4.86 6.21 -15.17
N GLU A 34 -4.41 5.65 -16.29
CA GLU A 34 -4.71 6.16 -17.64
C GLU A 34 -6.20 5.99 -18.00
N ALA A 35 -6.81 4.86 -17.63
CA ALA A 35 -8.22 4.57 -17.90
C ALA A 35 -9.17 5.59 -17.25
N LEU A 36 -8.76 6.19 -16.13
CA LEU A 36 -9.54 7.19 -15.40
C LEU A 36 -9.45 8.61 -15.97
N ARG A 37 -8.61 8.86 -16.98
CA ARG A 37 -8.55 10.12 -17.75
C ARG A 37 -8.53 11.37 -16.86
N GLY A 38 -7.69 11.35 -15.82
CA GLY A 38 -7.50 12.46 -14.88
C GLY A 38 -8.38 12.41 -13.63
N LEU A 39 -9.31 11.45 -13.50
CA LEU A 39 -9.99 11.17 -12.23
C LEU A 39 -9.06 10.40 -11.27
N PRO A 40 -9.20 10.57 -9.94
CA PRO A 40 -8.30 9.96 -8.98
C PRO A 40 -8.50 8.44 -8.84
N VAL A 41 -7.40 7.73 -8.59
CA VAL A 41 -7.36 6.34 -8.11
C VAL A 41 -6.59 6.25 -6.81
N THR A 42 -7.22 5.71 -5.77
CA THR A 42 -6.59 5.42 -4.49
C THR A 42 -6.12 3.97 -4.47
N ILE A 43 -4.81 3.74 -4.65
CA ILE A 43 -4.20 2.42 -4.61
C ILE A 43 -3.87 2.07 -3.16
N ARG A 44 -4.52 1.03 -2.63
CA ARG A 44 -4.19 0.49 -1.31
C ARG A 44 -2.96 -0.39 -1.43
N THR A 45 -1.96 -0.16 -0.60
CA THR A 45 -0.78 -1.05 -0.57
C THR A 45 -1.19 -2.44 -0.09
N LEU A 46 -0.27 -3.39 -0.21
CA LEU A 46 -0.55 -4.80 0.04
C LEU A 46 -1.20 -5.03 1.43
N ASP A 47 -2.39 -5.64 1.44
CA ASP A 47 -3.11 -6.07 2.64
C ASP A 47 -3.34 -7.60 2.58
N ILE A 48 -2.23 -8.34 2.72
CA ILE A 48 -2.23 -9.80 2.92
C ILE A 48 -1.44 -10.14 4.19
N GLY A 49 -1.75 -11.28 4.79
CA GLY A 49 -0.96 -11.85 5.88
C GLY A 49 0.11 -12.81 5.39
N ALA A 50 1.16 -13.01 6.19
CA ALA A 50 2.21 -14.00 5.94
C ALA A 50 1.69 -15.46 5.86
N ASP A 51 0.47 -15.69 6.31
CA ASP A 51 -0.27 -16.95 6.27
C ASP A 51 -0.93 -17.25 4.92
N LYS A 52 -1.03 -16.27 4.01
CA LYS A 52 -1.57 -16.49 2.66
C LYS A 52 -0.42 -16.91 1.73
N PRO A 53 -0.42 -18.16 1.21
CA PRO A 53 0.74 -18.76 0.59
C PRO A 53 1.05 -18.08 -0.74
N VAL A 54 2.18 -17.36 -0.77
CA VAL A 54 2.89 -17.09 -2.03
C VAL A 54 3.78 -18.29 -2.40
N GLU A 55 3.98 -19.25 -1.49
CA GLU A 55 4.64 -20.53 -1.76
C GLU A 55 3.81 -21.74 -1.26
N PRO A 56 3.88 -22.91 -1.91
CA PRO A 56 3.24 -24.16 -1.45
C PRO A 56 3.95 -24.80 -0.24
N SER A 57 4.78 -24.05 0.49
CA SER A 57 5.66 -24.55 1.56
C SER A 57 5.19 -24.06 2.94
N GLY A 58 4.50 -24.93 3.68
CA GLY A 58 4.40 -24.88 5.14
C GLY A 58 3.59 -23.73 5.74
N ILE A 59 2.29 -23.96 5.95
CA ILE A 59 1.43 -23.09 6.74
C ILE A 59 1.96 -23.00 8.18
N VAL A 60 2.64 -21.90 8.52
CA VAL A 60 2.80 -21.49 9.93
C VAL A 60 1.48 -20.85 10.34
N SER A 61 0.54 -21.68 10.78
CA SER A 61 -0.74 -21.24 11.32
C SER A 61 -0.47 -20.39 12.57
N THR A 62 -0.64 -19.08 12.45
CA THR A 62 -0.68 -18.21 13.63
C THR A 62 -2.05 -18.36 14.28
N LEU A 63 -2.12 -18.40 15.61
CA LEU A 63 -3.36 -18.58 16.38
C LEU A 63 -4.44 -17.53 16.04
N ASN A 64 -4.05 -16.35 15.53
CA ASN A 64 -4.94 -15.30 15.04
C ASN A 64 -4.30 -14.52 13.87
N PRO A 65 -4.51 -14.94 12.61
CA PRO A 65 -3.91 -14.28 11.45
C PRO A 65 -4.32 -12.80 11.28
N ALA A 66 -5.55 -12.45 11.70
CA ALA A 66 -6.05 -11.07 11.67
C ALA A 66 -5.24 -10.11 12.57
N LEU A 67 -4.64 -10.61 13.65
CA LEU A 67 -3.77 -9.86 14.57
C LEU A 67 -2.28 -10.08 14.31
N GLY A 68 -1.95 -10.95 13.35
CA GLY A 68 -0.59 -11.38 13.03
C GLY A 68 0.17 -10.44 12.12
N LEU A 69 1.20 -10.99 11.47
CA LEU A 69 2.05 -10.28 10.51
C LEU A 69 1.30 -10.12 9.18
N ARG A 70 0.47 -9.07 9.07
CA ARG A 70 -0.28 -8.72 7.86
C ARG A 70 -0.12 -7.27 7.46
N ALA A 71 -0.46 -7.00 6.20
CA ALA A 71 -0.57 -5.66 5.65
C ALA A 71 0.70 -4.84 5.90
N ILE A 72 0.57 -3.64 6.47
CA ILE A 72 1.73 -2.77 6.71
C ILE A 72 2.81 -3.42 7.58
N ARG A 73 2.44 -4.28 8.54
CA ARG A 73 3.42 -4.99 9.38
C ARG A 73 4.23 -5.99 8.57
N TYR A 74 3.58 -6.73 7.66
CA TYR A 74 4.26 -7.63 6.74
C TYR A 74 5.16 -6.84 5.79
N CYS A 75 4.66 -5.75 5.22
CA CYS A 75 5.44 -4.85 4.37
C CYS A 75 6.68 -4.25 5.06
N LEU A 76 6.59 -3.93 6.35
CA LEU A 76 7.72 -3.42 7.14
C LEU A 76 8.71 -4.53 7.54
N ALA A 77 8.25 -5.76 7.70
CA ALA A 77 9.11 -6.92 7.93
C ALA A 77 9.84 -7.37 6.65
N GLU A 78 9.20 -7.22 5.49
CA GLU A 78 9.72 -7.58 4.16
C GLU A 78 9.88 -6.32 3.27
N PRO A 79 10.81 -5.40 3.60
CA PRO A 79 10.88 -4.08 2.98
C PRO A 79 11.16 -4.12 1.47
N GLN A 80 11.79 -5.18 0.95
CA GLN A 80 12.07 -5.32 -0.49
C GLN A 80 10.79 -5.51 -1.30
N ILE A 81 9.83 -6.30 -0.79
CA ILE A 81 8.52 -6.49 -1.41
C ILE A 81 7.77 -5.15 -1.41
N PHE A 82 7.86 -4.43 -0.28
CA PHE A 82 7.16 -3.16 -0.15
C PHE A 82 7.75 -2.06 -1.02
N LEU A 83 9.09 -1.92 -1.07
CA LEU A 83 9.79 -0.99 -1.95
C LEU A 83 9.44 -1.23 -3.42
N THR A 84 9.38 -2.49 -3.85
CA THR A 84 8.93 -2.86 -5.20
C THR A 84 7.54 -2.29 -5.51
N GLN A 85 6.59 -2.44 -4.58
CA GLN A 85 5.24 -1.91 -4.75
C GLN A 85 5.19 -0.38 -4.70
N ILE A 86 5.89 0.25 -3.75
CA ILE A 86 5.96 1.72 -3.62
C ILE A 86 6.50 2.34 -4.91
N ARG A 87 7.61 1.81 -5.44
CA ARG A 87 8.22 2.28 -6.69
C ARG A 87 7.24 2.15 -7.86
N ALA A 88 6.55 1.02 -7.98
CA ALA A 88 5.54 0.81 -9.01
C ALA A 88 4.37 1.82 -8.92
N ILE A 89 3.87 2.10 -7.72
CA ILE A 89 2.80 3.11 -7.49
C ILE A 89 3.30 4.52 -7.85
N LEU A 90 4.49 4.89 -7.40
CA LEU A 90 5.10 6.18 -7.72
C LEU A 90 5.27 6.35 -9.23
N ARG A 91 5.81 5.35 -9.93
CA ARG A 91 5.93 5.39 -11.40
C ARG A 91 4.58 5.56 -12.10
N ALA A 92 3.55 4.85 -11.65
CA ALA A 92 2.21 4.95 -12.22
C ALA A 92 1.59 6.36 -12.05
N SER A 93 1.97 7.08 -10.99
CA SER A 93 1.48 8.43 -10.72
C SER A 93 1.90 9.49 -11.74
N HIS A 94 2.88 9.19 -12.60
CA HIS A 94 3.20 10.05 -13.73
C HIS A 94 2.07 10.08 -14.78
N PHE A 95 1.25 9.03 -14.85
CA PHE A 95 0.26 8.82 -15.91
C PHE A 95 -1.18 9.19 -15.51
N GLY A 96 -1.41 9.61 -14.26
CA GLY A 96 -2.74 9.98 -13.77
C GLY A 96 -2.74 10.41 -12.31
N GLN A 97 -3.93 10.74 -11.80
CA GLN A 97 -4.09 11.15 -10.39
C GLN A 97 -4.08 9.93 -9.47
N VAL A 98 -2.90 9.45 -9.11
CA VAL A 98 -2.73 8.33 -8.17
C VAL A 98 -2.58 8.85 -6.75
N GLN A 99 -3.23 8.17 -5.81
CA GLN A 99 -3.06 8.32 -4.36
C GLN A 99 -2.66 6.97 -3.77
N MET A 100 -1.85 6.98 -2.71
CA MET A 100 -1.45 5.77 -1.99
C MET A 100 -2.22 5.69 -0.67
N LEU A 101 -2.72 4.51 -0.34
CA LEU A 101 -3.45 4.26 0.91
C LEU A 101 -2.79 3.14 1.70
N LEU A 102 -2.44 3.43 2.95
CA LEU A 102 -1.75 2.51 3.86
C LEU A 102 -2.76 1.77 4.74
N PRO A 103 -2.92 0.43 4.60
CA PRO A 103 -3.81 -0.38 5.41
C PRO A 103 -3.23 -0.71 6.79
N MET A 104 -4.10 -1.04 7.74
CA MET A 104 -3.78 -1.65 9.04
C MET A 104 -2.75 -0.88 9.89
N LEU A 105 -2.63 0.44 9.69
CA LEU A 105 -1.81 1.28 10.56
C LEU A 105 -2.35 1.18 11.99
N SER A 106 -1.46 0.98 12.95
CA SER A 106 -1.81 0.86 14.37
C SER A 106 -1.00 1.80 15.27
N SER A 107 0.14 2.31 14.78
CA SER A 107 1.02 3.21 15.52
C SER A 107 1.67 4.27 14.62
N ARG A 108 2.07 5.39 15.23
CA ARG A 108 2.84 6.45 14.55
C ARG A 108 4.20 5.95 14.06
N SER A 109 4.81 5.00 14.77
CA SER A 109 6.10 4.41 14.39
C SER A 109 6.00 3.68 13.04
N GLU A 110 4.94 2.87 12.83
CA GLU A 110 4.70 2.20 11.55
C GLU A 110 4.59 3.23 10.41
N LEU A 111 3.83 4.31 10.62
CA LEU A 111 3.70 5.38 9.63
C LEU A 111 5.05 6.03 9.29
N LEU A 112 5.87 6.36 10.30
CA LEU A 112 7.18 6.99 10.04
C LEU A 112 8.14 6.06 9.28
N GLN A 113 8.14 4.76 9.60
CA GLN A 113 8.93 3.77 8.86
C GLN A 113 8.45 3.64 7.41
N THR A 114 7.13 3.59 7.20
CA THR A 114 6.56 3.57 5.85
C THR A 114 6.96 4.81 5.05
N LEU A 115 6.83 6.01 5.62
CA LEU A 115 7.22 7.25 4.93
C LEU A 115 8.71 7.28 4.61
N THR A 116 9.56 6.67 5.46
CA THR A 116 10.99 6.52 5.18
C THR A 116 11.22 5.67 3.93
N LEU A 117 10.50 4.56 3.77
CA LEU A 117 10.56 3.71 2.57
C LEU A 117 10.01 4.42 1.33
N VAL A 118 8.99 5.27 1.48
CA VAL A 118 8.50 6.11 0.38
C VAL A 118 9.56 7.10 -0.08
N GLU A 119 10.22 7.80 0.84
CA GLU A 119 11.30 8.73 0.49
C GLU A 119 12.51 8.02 -0.12
N GLN A 120 12.84 6.81 0.37
CA GLN A 120 13.86 5.96 -0.26
C GLN A 120 13.48 5.64 -1.72
N ALA A 121 12.26 5.16 -1.96
CA ALA A 121 11.80 4.82 -3.31
C ALA A 121 11.81 6.05 -4.25
N LYS A 122 11.39 7.22 -3.75
CA LYS A 122 11.49 8.49 -4.51
C LYS A 122 12.94 8.80 -4.88
N ALA A 123 13.86 8.70 -3.93
CA ALA A 123 15.29 8.95 -4.17
C ALA A 123 15.88 8.00 -5.22
N GLU A 124 15.57 6.70 -5.13
CA GLU A 124 16.03 5.71 -6.10
C GLU A 124 15.47 5.98 -7.51
N LEU A 125 14.18 6.34 -7.62
CA LEU A 125 13.57 6.70 -8.91
C LEU A 125 14.18 7.99 -9.48
N THR A 126 14.45 8.99 -8.64
CA THR A 126 15.14 10.22 -9.04
C THR A 126 16.55 9.94 -9.55
N GLN A 127 17.31 9.09 -8.86
CA GLN A 127 18.66 8.68 -9.28
C GLN A 127 18.65 7.98 -10.64
N GLN A 128 17.60 7.21 -10.93
CA GLN A 128 17.39 6.52 -12.20
C GLN A 128 16.74 7.41 -13.27
N ALA A 129 16.48 8.68 -12.98
CA ALA A 129 15.77 9.62 -13.85
C ALA A 129 14.38 9.12 -14.31
N ILE A 130 13.69 8.34 -13.47
CA ILE A 130 12.35 7.83 -13.74
C ILE A 130 11.32 8.84 -13.24
N PRO A 131 10.36 9.29 -14.08
CA PRO A 131 9.38 10.29 -13.67
C PRO A 131 8.30 9.71 -12.74
N PHE A 132 7.87 10.52 -11.77
CA PHE A 132 6.76 10.24 -10.85
C PHE A 132 6.20 11.57 -10.31
N ASN A 133 5.04 11.54 -9.65
CA ASN A 133 4.52 12.69 -8.92
C ASN A 133 5.19 12.81 -7.54
N LEU A 134 6.03 13.85 -7.37
CA LEU A 134 6.74 14.13 -6.11
C LEU A 134 5.80 14.34 -4.91
N HIS A 135 4.61 14.88 -5.19
CA HIS A 135 3.57 15.23 -4.21
C HIS A 135 2.39 14.25 -4.27
N LEU A 136 2.65 12.98 -4.57
CA LEU A 136 1.64 11.93 -4.53
C LEU A 136 0.97 11.90 -3.14
N PRO A 137 -0.37 12.06 -3.03
CA PRO A 137 -1.06 12.06 -1.74
C PRO A 137 -1.02 10.69 -1.07
N ILE A 138 -0.63 10.66 0.20
CA ILE A 138 -0.53 9.44 1.02
C ILE A 138 -1.59 9.51 2.12
N GLY A 139 -2.48 8.54 2.15
CA GLY A 139 -3.53 8.41 3.14
C GLY A 139 -3.37 7.18 4.02
N GLY A 140 -4.06 7.20 5.15
CA GLY A 140 -4.16 6.06 6.07
C GLY A 140 -5.56 5.48 6.08
N MET A 141 -5.65 4.15 6.05
CA MET A 141 -6.92 3.46 6.25
C MET A 141 -7.15 3.28 7.75
N ILE A 142 -8.21 3.90 8.27
CA ILE A 142 -8.63 3.79 9.68
C ILE A 142 -9.51 2.57 9.80
N GLU A 143 -8.87 1.46 10.15
CA GLU A 143 -9.50 0.14 10.23
C GLU A 143 -9.04 -0.68 11.44
N VAL A 144 -8.13 -0.12 12.26
CA VAL A 144 -7.71 -0.66 13.56
C VAL A 144 -8.23 0.26 14.66
N PRO A 145 -8.94 -0.24 15.69
CA PRO A 145 -9.48 0.59 16.77
C PRO A 145 -8.43 1.48 17.44
N ALA A 146 -7.21 0.96 17.64
CA ALA A 146 -6.09 1.74 18.18
C ALA A 146 -5.76 2.98 17.33
N ALA A 147 -5.78 2.87 16.00
CA ALA A 147 -5.55 4.01 15.11
C ALA A 147 -6.71 5.00 15.11
N ALA A 148 -7.95 4.54 15.27
CA ALA A 148 -9.10 5.43 15.44
C ALA A 148 -9.00 6.24 16.75
N LEU A 149 -8.58 5.61 17.86
CA LEU A 149 -8.37 6.28 19.14
C LEU A 149 -7.16 7.22 19.14
N ALA A 150 -6.10 6.85 18.41
CA ALA A 150 -4.86 7.61 18.30
C ALA A 150 -4.82 8.53 17.06
N LEU A 151 -5.96 8.80 16.41
CA LEU A 151 -6.03 9.51 15.14
C LEU A 151 -5.23 10.82 15.09
N PRO A 152 -5.23 11.68 16.14
CA PRO A 152 -4.46 12.92 16.13
C PRO A 152 -2.95 12.73 15.91
N LEU A 153 -2.41 11.54 16.20
CA LEU A 153 -0.99 11.22 16.01
C LEU A 153 -0.59 10.98 14.54
N PHE A 154 -1.58 10.82 13.65
CA PHE A 154 -1.37 10.53 12.23
C PHE A 154 -1.67 11.73 11.32
N LEU A 155 -2.52 12.67 11.78
CA LEU A 155 -3.06 13.76 10.94
C LEU A 155 -2.00 14.70 10.38
N ASP A 156 -0.86 14.88 11.04
CA ASP A 156 0.23 15.76 10.57
C ASP A 156 1.08 15.14 9.45
N LYS A 157 0.85 13.87 9.13
CA LYS A 157 1.67 13.06 8.21
C LYS A 157 0.87 12.40 7.08
N LEU A 158 -0.46 12.50 7.10
CA LEU A 158 -1.34 11.92 6.09
C LEU A 158 -2.15 13.01 5.40
N ASP A 159 -2.27 12.91 4.08
CA ASP A 159 -3.02 13.86 3.26
C ASP A 159 -4.54 13.61 3.32
N PHE A 160 -4.93 12.37 3.58
CA PHE A 160 -6.33 11.97 3.69
C PHE A 160 -6.50 10.70 4.54
N LEU A 161 -7.75 10.41 4.90
CA LEU A 161 -8.13 9.22 5.65
C LEU A 161 -9.22 8.47 4.89
N SER A 162 -9.22 7.14 5.00
CA SER A 162 -10.29 6.27 4.50
C SER A 162 -10.74 5.33 5.62
N ILE A 163 -12.04 5.20 5.87
CA ILE A 163 -12.55 4.35 6.95
C ILE A 163 -12.80 2.95 6.40
N GLY A 164 -12.07 1.97 6.92
CA GLY A 164 -12.28 0.54 6.66
C GLY A 164 -13.25 -0.05 7.67
N THR A 165 -14.56 0.13 7.44
CA THR A 165 -15.57 -0.31 8.41
C THR A 165 -15.58 -1.82 8.67
N ASN A 166 -15.17 -2.63 7.69
CA ASN A 166 -15.17 -4.09 7.81
C ASN A 166 -14.25 -4.58 8.93
N ASP A 167 -12.98 -4.17 8.93
CA ASP A 167 -12.02 -4.54 9.97
C ASP A 167 -12.23 -3.71 11.26
N LEU A 168 -12.77 -2.48 11.17
CA LEU A 168 -13.02 -1.65 12.35
C LEU A 168 -14.16 -2.17 13.26
N ILE A 169 -15.14 -2.87 12.68
CA ILE A 169 -16.28 -3.45 13.43
C ILE A 169 -15.95 -4.82 14.03
N GLN A 170 -15.00 -5.55 13.43
CA GLN A 170 -14.56 -6.88 13.88
C GLN A 170 -13.88 -6.83 15.25
#